data_AF-A0AAE2Y8I6-F1
#
_entry.id   AF-A0AAE2Y8I6-F1
#
_cell.length_a   1.000
_cell.length_b   1.000
_cell.length_c   1.000
_cell.angle_alpha   90.00
_cell.angle_beta   90.00
_cell.angle_gamma   90.00
#
_symmetry.space_group_name_H-M   'P 1'
#
loop_
_entity.id
_entity.type
_entity.pdbx_description
1 polymer ?
#
loop_
_entity_poly.entity_id
_entity_poly.type
_entity_poly.pdbx_seq_one_letter_code
_entity_poly.pdbx_strand_id
1 'polypeptide(L)'
;MEKYRGRERRRMDAVYHRAAKEVVCEAKEEGAAVIVLEKLKGIRGRMNYSKQMNGRLHRWSFRRLQSVVEYKAKLNGLTVV
;
A
#
# COMPACT_ATOMS: atom_id res chain seq x y z
N MET A 1 -21.56 -21.06 2.26
CA MET A 1 -20.20 -20.86 1.68
C MET A 1 -19.60 -19.47 1.98
N GLU A 2 -20.05 -18.75 3.02
CA GLU A 2 -19.69 -17.33 3.22
C GLU A 2 -18.53 -17.08 4.21
N LYS A 3 -18.16 -18.09 5.02
CA LYS A 3 -17.19 -17.94 6.13
C LYS A 3 -15.73 -17.70 5.71
N TYR A 4 -15.36 -17.96 4.46
CA TYR A 4 -13.96 -17.90 4.01
C TYR A 4 -13.60 -16.70 3.12
N ARG A 5 -14.60 -15.94 2.62
CA ARG A 5 -14.38 -14.87 1.62
C ARG A 5 -13.61 -13.65 2.11
N GLY A 6 -13.40 -13.49 3.42
CA GLY A 6 -12.75 -12.30 4.00
C GLY A 6 -11.32 -12.49 4.52
N ARG A 7 -10.81 -13.73 4.62
CA ARG A 7 -9.49 -13.96 5.25
C ARG A 7 -8.34 -13.40 4.41
N GLU A 8 -8.40 -13.58 3.09
CA GLU A 8 -7.36 -13.08 2.18
C GLU A 8 -7.31 -11.56 2.21
N ARG A 9 -8.46 -10.89 2.12
CA ARG A 9 -8.57 -9.44 2.26
C ARG A 9 -8.00 -8.94 3.59
N ARG A 10 -8.35 -9.58 4.71
CA ARG A 10 -7.82 -9.22 6.05
C ARG A 10 -6.31 -9.40 6.16
N ARG A 11 -5.76 -10.48 5.59
CA ARG A 11 -4.30 -10.69 5.54
C ARG A 11 -3.62 -9.58 4.75
N MET A 12 -4.18 -9.22 3.60
CA MET A 12 -3.64 -8.13 2.78
C MET A 12 -3.75 -6.76 3.46
N ASP A 13 -4.88 -6.47 4.10
CA ASP A 13 -5.03 -5.27 4.93
C ASP A 13 -3.98 -5.22 6.04
N ALA A 14 -3.75 -6.33 6.76
CA ALA A 14 -2.73 -6.39 7.80
C ALA A 14 -1.32 -6.10 7.25
N VAL A 15 -0.98 -6.64 6.07
CA VAL A 15 0.28 -6.34 5.37
C VAL A 15 0.37 -4.86 5.02
N TYR A 16 -0.70 -4.25 4.49
CA TYR A 16 -0.72 -2.82 4.19
C TYR A 16 -0.52 -1.96 5.43
N HIS A 17 -1.19 -2.29 6.53
CA HIS A 17 -1.03 -1.55 7.78
C HIS A 17 0.37 -1.72 8.36
N ARG A 18 1.00 -2.89 8.23
CA ARG A 18 2.39 -3.10 8.69
C ARG A 18 3.37 -2.30 7.84
N ALA A 19 3.33 -2.44 6.52
CA ALA A 19 4.19 -1.71 5.60
C ALA A 19 4.05 -0.19 5.76
N ALA A 20 2.82 0.32 5.85
CA ALA A 20 2.59 1.75 6.06
C ALA A 20 3.08 2.24 7.43
N LYS A 21 3.08 1.38 8.46
CA LYS A 21 3.63 1.74 9.77
C LYS A 21 5.15 1.84 9.69
N GLU A 22 5.80 0.89 9.03
CA GLU A 22 7.26 0.89 8.85
C GLU A 22 7.70 2.14 8.08
N VAL A 23 7.08 2.45 6.94
CA VAL A 23 7.39 3.66 6.15
C VAL A 23 7.21 4.95 6.96
N VAL A 24 6.13 5.08 7.73
CA VAL A 24 5.89 6.27 8.55
C VAL A 24 6.87 6.35 9.73
N CYS A 25 7.27 5.21 10.30
CA CYS A 25 8.26 5.17 11.37
C CYS A 25 9.61 5.62 10.86
N GLU A 26 10.06 5.03 9.76
CA GLU A 26 11.33 5.37 9.10
C GLU A 26 11.37 6.85 8.70
N ALA A 27 10.29 7.36 8.06
CA ALA A 27 10.19 8.78 7.73
C ALA A 27 10.27 9.69 8.96
N LYS A 28 9.72 9.27 10.10
CA LYS A 28 9.78 10.03 11.35
C LYS A 28 11.18 9.97 11.97
N GLU A 29 11.85 8.83 11.92
CA GLU A 29 13.22 8.65 12.42
C GLU A 29 14.22 9.49 11.61
N GLU A 30 14.04 9.55 10.29
CA GLU A 30 14.82 10.39 9.37
C GLU A 30 14.43 11.88 9.43
N GLY A 31 13.39 12.26 10.19
CA GLY A 31 12.90 13.64 10.27
C GLY A 31 12.27 14.16 8.96
N ALA A 32 11.89 13.26 8.06
CA ALA A 32 11.22 13.61 6.81
C ALA A 32 9.82 14.15 7.09
N ALA A 33 9.50 15.35 6.60
CA ALA A 33 8.17 15.95 6.72
C ALA A 33 7.20 15.49 5.60
N VAL A 34 7.75 14.93 4.51
CA VAL A 34 7.03 14.66 3.27
C VAL A 34 7.34 13.25 2.75
N ILE A 35 6.30 12.44 2.55
CA ILE A 35 6.39 11.14 1.89
C ILE A 35 5.88 11.31 0.46
N VAL A 36 6.75 11.11 -0.53
CA VAL A 36 6.37 11.14 -1.95
C VAL A 36 5.92 9.75 -2.37
N LEU A 37 4.67 9.61 -2.81
CA LEU A 37 4.17 8.36 -3.37
C LEU A 37 4.12 8.49 -4.89
N GLU A 38 4.88 7.64 -5.60
CA GLU A 38 4.82 7.63 -7.06
C GLU A 38 3.38 7.41 -7.56
N LYS A 39 3.03 8.09 -8.66
CA LYS A 39 1.74 7.91 -9.32
C LYS A 39 1.68 6.53 -9.95
N LEU A 40 1.15 5.56 -9.20
CA LEU A 40 0.98 4.17 -9.64
C LEU A 40 -0.10 4.00 -10.76
N LYS A 41 -0.68 5.11 -11.26
CA LYS A 41 -1.54 5.15 -12.46
C LYS A 41 -0.67 4.81 -13.69
N GLY A 42 -0.51 3.52 -13.96
CA GLY A 42 0.22 3.05 -15.15
C GLY A 42 1.28 1.99 -14.86
N ILE A 43 1.58 1.67 -13.59
CA ILE A 43 2.45 0.54 -13.22
C ILE A 43 1.99 -0.76 -13.87
N ARG A 44 0.66 -0.89 -13.96
CA ARG A 44 -0.02 -1.93 -14.69
C ARG A 44 0.49 -1.99 -16.14
N GLY A 45 0.43 -0.91 -16.92
CA GLY A 45 0.87 -0.93 -18.33
C GLY A 45 2.38 -1.12 -18.56
N ARG A 46 3.23 -0.82 -17.57
CA ARG A 46 4.71 -0.88 -17.70
C ARG A 46 5.34 -2.21 -17.27
N MET A 47 4.66 -3.03 -16.49
CA MET A 47 5.20 -4.35 -16.10
C MET A 47 4.93 -5.37 -17.20
N ASN A 48 5.97 -6.12 -17.61
CA ASN A 48 5.81 -7.29 -18.49
C ASN A 48 4.90 -8.32 -17.79
N TYR A 49 3.62 -8.33 -18.16
CA TYR A 49 2.63 -9.22 -17.58
C TYR A 49 2.87 -10.67 -17.98
N SER A 50 3.51 -11.45 -17.11
CA SER A 50 3.32 -12.90 -17.14
C SER A 50 1.97 -13.25 -16.51
N LYS A 51 1.30 -14.31 -16.98
CA LYS A 51 0.01 -14.80 -16.40
C LYS A 51 0.10 -14.99 -14.88
N GLN A 52 1.27 -15.39 -14.37
CA GLN A 52 1.52 -15.58 -12.95
C GLN A 52 1.61 -14.26 -12.16
N MET A 53 2.26 -13.23 -12.73
CA MET A 53 2.37 -11.92 -12.09
C MET A 53 1.03 -11.19 -12.06
N ASN A 54 0.23 -11.34 -13.13
CA ASN A 54 -1.06 -10.66 -13.25
C ASN A 54 -2.05 -11.07 -12.14
N GLY A 55 -2.06 -12.35 -11.76
CA GLY A 55 -2.87 -12.83 -10.64
C GLY A 55 -2.41 -12.29 -9.26
N ARG A 56 -1.11 -12.04 -9.06
CA ARG A 56 -0.59 -11.44 -7.82
C ARG A 56 -0.92 -9.95 -7.76
N LEU A 57 -0.76 -9.23 -8.87
CA LEU A 57 -1.06 -7.81 -8.97
C LEU A 57 -2.56 -7.51 -8.87
N HIS A 58 -3.43 -8.37 -9.41
CA HIS A 58 -4.90 -8.21 -9.25
C HIS A 58 -5.35 -8.41 -7.80
N ARG A 59 -4.63 -9.20 -7.01
CA ARG A 59 -4.86 -9.31 -5.56
C ARG A 59 -4.43 -8.03 -4.84
N TRP A 60 -3.36 -7.38 -5.29
CA TRP A 60 -2.80 -6.17 -4.67
C TRP A 60 -3.49 -4.88 -5.14
N SER A 61 -4.25 -4.26 -4.23
CA SER A 61 -4.85 -2.95 -4.48
C SER A 61 -3.88 -1.83 -4.09
N PHE A 62 -3.13 -1.33 -5.09
CA PHE A 62 -2.22 -0.19 -4.94
C PHE A 62 -2.90 1.05 -4.34
N ARG A 63 -4.14 1.34 -4.78
CA ARG A 63 -4.93 2.46 -4.26
C ARG A 63 -5.22 2.31 -2.76
N ARG A 64 -5.44 1.08 -2.29
CA ARG A 64 -5.69 0.81 -0.87
C ARG A 64 -4.42 1.03 -0.04
N LEU A 65 -3.27 0.57 -0.52
CA LEU A 65 -1.99 0.84 0.13
C LEU A 65 -1.73 2.36 0.24
N GLN A 66 -1.93 3.10 -0.86
CA GLN A 66 -1.79 4.56 -0.85
C GLN A 66 -2.70 5.21 0.20
N SER A 67 -3.99 4.83 0.26
CA SER A 67 -4.90 5.36 1.28
C SER A 67 -4.46 5.02 2.71
N VAL A 68 -3.94 3.80 2.94
CA VAL A 68 -3.45 3.38 4.27
C VAL A 68 -2.20 4.17 4.68
N VAL A 69 -1.28 4.42 3.75
CA VAL A 69 -0.10 5.26 3.99
C VAL A 69 -0.53 6.70 4.23
N GLU A 70 -1.40 7.26 3.39
CA GLU A 70 -1.83 8.65 3.46
C GLU A 70 -2.48 8.98 4.80
N TYR A 71 -3.44 8.17 5.27
CA TYR A 71 -4.09 8.47 6.55
C TYR A 71 -3.10 8.30 7.72
N LYS A 72 -2.21 7.31 7.69
CA LYS A 72 -1.21 7.11 8.75
C LYS A 72 -0.17 8.21 8.80
N ALA A 73 0.28 8.67 7.64
CA ALA A 73 1.18 9.80 7.51
C ALA A 73 0.53 11.06 8.08
N LYS A 74 -0.70 11.37 7.68
CA LYS A 74 -1.49 12.50 8.21
C LYS A 74 -1.64 12.43 9.73
N LEU A 75 -1.92 11.26 10.29
CA LEU A 75 -2.00 11.06 11.75
C LEU A 75 -0.69 11.32 12.49
N ASN A 76 0.46 11.17 11.82
CA ASN A 76 1.78 11.44 12.39
C ASN A 76 2.32 12.83 12.00
N GLY A 77 1.49 13.70 11.40
CA GLY A 77 1.89 15.04 10.97
C GLY A 77 2.74 15.07 9.69
N LEU A 78 2.80 13.95 8.96
CA LEU A 78 3.52 13.84 7.70
C LEU A 78 2.60 14.15 6.52
N THR A 79 3.11 14.90 5.55
CA THR A 79 2.38 15.20 4.31
C THR A 79 2.70 14.15 3.26
N VAL A 80 1.69 13.70 2.51
CA VAL A 80 1.88 12.77 1.39
C VAL A 80 1.58 13.50 0.08
N VAL A 81 2.48 13.40 -0.90
CA VAL A 81 2.38 14.05 -2.22
C VAL A 81 2.63 13.10 -3.36
#